data_AF-A0A7U3CZN6-F1
#
_entry.id   AF-A0A7U3CZN6-F1
#
_cell.length_a   1.000
_cell.length_b   1.000
_cell.length_c   1.000
_cell.angle_alpha   90.00
_cell.angle_beta   90.00
_cell.angle_gamma   90.00
#
_symmetry.space_group_name_H-M   'P 1'
#
loop_
_entity.id
_entity.type
_entity.pdbx_description
1 polymer ?
#
loop_
_entity_poly.entity_id
_entity_poly.type
_entity_poly.pdbx_seq_one_letter_code
_entity_poly.pdbx_strand_id
1 'polypeptide(L)'
;MFCTFVCLVKDYSEKIKYWLGEIYSVKMITKKDVVEALSQCKDPELDADIVNLGLIYGINVAEPGDVKITLTMTSAMCPVTSLILADAQLRLESIPNIGKVELELVWDPMWSPDMMSDEIKYRT
;
A
#
# COMPACT_ATOMS: atom_id res chain seq x y z
N MET A 1 -54.23 23.50 -9.16
CA MET A 1 -53.83 22.85 -7.90
C MET A 1 -52.92 21.63 -8.17
N PHE A 2 -51.87 21.80 -8.99
CA PHE A 2 -50.99 20.70 -9.45
C PHE A 2 -49.54 21.19 -9.72
N CYS A 3 -49.10 22.26 -9.06
CA CYS A 3 -47.76 22.83 -9.28
C CYS A 3 -46.74 22.48 -8.17
N THR A 4 -47.21 22.08 -6.98
CA THR A 4 -46.33 21.91 -5.81
C THR A 4 -45.63 20.56 -5.72
N PHE A 5 -46.13 19.53 -6.43
CA PHE A 5 -45.62 18.16 -6.30
C PHE A 5 -44.33 17.90 -7.12
N VAL A 6 -44.07 18.68 -8.17
CA VAL A 6 -42.92 18.47 -9.07
C VAL A 6 -41.62 19.06 -8.53
N CYS A 7 -41.67 20.12 -7.72
CA CYS A 7 -40.45 20.69 -7.10
C CYS A 7 -39.85 19.78 -6.02
N LEU A 8 -40.68 19.07 -5.25
CA LEU A 8 -40.23 18.28 -4.10
C LEU A 8 -39.46 17.00 -4.50
N VAL A 9 -39.73 16.47 -5.70
CA VAL A 9 -39.04 15.29 -6.24
C VAL A 9 -37.65 15.64 -6.79
N LYS A 10 -37.44 16.87 -7.26
CA LYS A 10 -36.12 17.33 -7.75
C LYS A 10 -35.10 17.48 -6.61
N ASP A 11 -35.54 18.06 -5.48
CA ASP A 11 -34.71 18.27 -4.29
C ASP A 11 -34.16 16.94 -3.74
N TYR A 12 -34.97 15.88 -3.78
CA TYR A 12 -34.59 14.56 -3.27
C TYR A 12 -33.54 13.87 -4.16
N SER A 13 -33.60 14.03 -5.48
CA SER A 13 -32.64 13.44 -6.43
C SER A 13 -31.23 14.03 -6.28
N GLU A 14 -31.13 15.33 -6.04
CA GLU A 14 -29.85 16.01 -5.85
C GLU A 14 -29.24 15.63 -4.49
N LYS A 15 -30.05 15.55 -3.44
CA LYS A 15 -29.63 15.07 -2.11
C LYS A 15 -29.12 13.63 -2.13
N ILE A 16 -29.74 12.75 -2.92
CA ILE A 16 -29.28 11.37 -3.11
C ILE A 16 -27.92 11.33 -3.80
N LYS A 17 -27.66 12.21 -4.79
CA LYS A 17 -26.32 12.28 -5.45
C LYS A 17 -25.23 12.75 -4.49
N TYR A 18 -25.53 13.72 -3.61
CA TYR A 18 -24.60 14.17 -2.57
C TYR A 18 -24.34 13.07 -1.53
N TRP A 19 -25.39 12.40 -1.05
CA TRP A 19 -25.23 11.28 -0.13
C TRP A 19 -24.49 10.10 -0.77
N LEU A 20 -24.79 9.74 -2.02
CA LEU A 20 -24.10 8.66 -2.73
C LEU A 20 -22.65 9.00 -3.11
N GLY A 21 -22.35 10.27 -3.38
CA GLY A 21 -20.98 10.73 -3.68
C GLY A 21 -20.03 10.57 -2.50
N GLU A 22 -20.52 10.74 -1.27
CA GLU A 22 -19.76 10.50 -0.05
C GLU A 22 -19.56 8.98 0.22
N ILE A 23 -20.51 8.14 -0.23
CA ILE A 23 -20.55 6.70 0.04
C ILE A 23 -19.75 5.88 -1.00
N TYR A 24 -19.52 6.40 -2.21
CA TYR A 24 -18.92 5.67 -3.34
C TYR A 24 -17.57 6.23 -3.84
N SER A 25 -16.74 6.80 -2.95
CA SER A 25 -15.32 7.01 -3.27
C SER A 25 -14.57 5.67 -3.21
N VAL A 26 -14.83 4.78 -4.16
CA VAL A 26 -14.09 3.54 -4.33
C VAL A 26 -12.72 3.92 -4.92
N LYS A 27 -11.81 4.34 -4.04
CA LYS A 27 -10.44 4.68 -4.40
C LYS A 27 -9.75 3.40 -4.87
N MET A 28 -9.51 3.31 -6.18
CA MET A 28 -8.69 2.26 -6.78
C MET A 28 -7.30 2.31 -6.15
N ILE A 29 -6.79 1.16 -5.71
CA ILE A 29 -5.45 1.07 -5.13
C ILE A 29 -4.42 1.34 -6.23
N THR A 30 -3.55 2.32 -5.98
CA THR A 30 -2.44 2.60 -6.88
C THR A 30 -1.14 2.08 -6.27
N LYS A 31 -0.15 1.84 -7.13
CA LYS A 31 1.22 1.49 -6.68
C LYS A 31 1.79 2.51 -5.70
N LYS A 32 1.36 3.78 -5.77
CA LYS A 32 1.82 4.84 -4.87
C LYS A 32 1.35 4.63 -3.44
N ASP A 33 0.09 4.24 -3.24
CA ASP A 33 -0.46 3.95 -1.91
C ASP A 33 0.30 2.80 -1.24
N VAL A 34 0.65 1.77 -2.03
CA VAL A 34 1.45 0.62 -1.57
C VAL A 34 2.86 1.06 -1.17
N VAL A 35 3.53 1.86 -2.00
CA VAL A 35 4.89 2.37 -1.70
C VAL A 35 4.88 3.26 -0.46
N GLU A 36 3.86 4.10 -0.28
CA GLU A 36 3.71 4.96 0.89
C GLU A 36 3.54 4.14 2.18
N ALA A 37 2.70 3.10 2.15
CA ALA A 37 2.53 2.20 3.28
C ALA A 37 3.83 1.44 3.62
N LEU A 38 4.56 0.97 2.60
CA LEU A 38 5.84 0.27 2.77
C LEU A 38 6.95 1.21 3.25
N SER A 39 6.93 2.49 2.88
CA SER A 39 7.89 3.49 3.37
C SER A 39 7.77 3.76 4.87
N GLN A 40 6.67 3.37 5.52
CA GLN A 40 6.56 3.45 6.98
C GLN A 40 7.17 2.23 7.68
N CYS A 41 7.47 1.16 6.93
CA CYS A 41 8.12 -0.03 7.46
C CYS A 41 9.63 0.16 7.47
N LYS A 42 10.18 0.23 8.68
CA LYS A 42 11.60 0.49 8.93
C LYS A 42 12.26 -0.73 9.50
N ASP A 43 13.49 -0.97 9.05
CA ASP A 43 14.36 -1.96 9.63
C ASP A 43 15.01 -1.39 10.91
N PRO A 44 14.80 -2.00 12.09
CA PRO A 44 15.33 -1.50 13.36
C PRO A 44 16.85 -1.68 13.51
N GLU A 45 17.50 -2.47 12.65
CA GLU A 45 18.94 -2.68 12.68
C GLU A 45 19.68 -1.59 11.89
N LEU A 46 19.12 -1.16 10.75
CA LEU A 46 19.71 -0.17 9.85
C LEU A 46 19.07 1.23 9.97
N ASP A 47 18.00 1.40 10.76
CA ASP A 47 17.20 2.62 10.88
C ASP A 47 16.77 3.22 9.52
N ALA A 48 16.44 2.32 8.58
CA ALA A 48 16.16 2.69 7.20
C ALA A 48 14.89 1.99 6.69
N ASP A 49 14.18 2.65 5.77
CA ASP A 49 12.94 2.13 5.20
C ASP A 49 13.23 1.03 4.17
N ILE A 50 12.37 0.01 4.11
CA ILE A 50 12.52 -1.12 3.17
C ILE A 50 12.53 -0.70 1.69
N VAL A 51 11.86 0.41 1.37
CA VAL A 51 11.84 1.03 0.04
C VAL A 51 13.21 1.63 -0.28
N ASN A 52 13.78 2.38 0.66
CA ASN A 52 15.06 3.07 0.50
C ASN A 52 16.25 2.09 0.50
N LEU A 53 16.15 1.00 1.26
CA LEU A 53 17.12 -0.10 1.23
C LEU A 53 17.11 -0.88 -0.09
N GLY A 54 16.12 -0.68 -0.96
CA GLY A 54 16.02 -1.41 -2.22
C GLY A 54 15.69 -2.90 -2.03
N LEU A 55 14.99 -3.24 -0.94
CA LEU A 55 14.61 -4.63 -0.65
C LEU A 55 13.40 -5.10 -1.47
N ILE A 56 12.71 -4.19 -2.14
CA ILE A 56 11.52 -4.48 -2.93
C ILE A 56 11.93 -4.61 -4.40
N TYR A 57 11.76 -5.80 -4.97
CA TYR A 57 12.05 -6.06 -6.39
C TYR A 57 10.86 -5.79 -7.29
N GLY A 58 9.64 -6.01 -6.79
CA GLY A 58 8.44 -5.84 -7.59
C GLY A 58 7.20 -5.61 -6.74
N ILE A 59 6.35 -4.69 -7.22
CA ILE A 59 5.03 -4.45 -6.68
C ILE A 59 4.02 -4.69 -7.81
N ASN A 60 3.24 -5.75 -7.67
CA ASN A 60 2.15 -6.06 -8.57
C ASN A 60 0.81 -5.81 -7.86
N VAL A 61 0.03 -4.89 -8.41
CA VAL A 61 -1.32 -4.59 -7.94
C VAL A 61 -2.27 -5.11 -9.01
N ALA A 62 -3.07 -6.12 -8.66
CA ALA A 62 -4.08 -6.70 -9.52
C ALA A 62 -5.48 -6.17 -9.14
N GLU A 63 -6.36 -6.05 -10.12
CA GLU A 63 -7.79 -5.79 -9.86
C GLU A 63 -8.43 -7.09 -9.34
N PRO A 64 -9.22 -7.06 -8.25
CA PRO A 64 -9.95 -5.92 -7.66
C PRO A 64 -9.25 -5.21 -6.47
N GLY A 65 -7.95 -5.41 -6.24
CA GLY A 65 -7.22 -4.83 -5.11
C GLY A 65 -6.19 -5.76 -4.47
N ASP A 66 -5.94 -6.93 -5.06
CA ASP A 66 -4.94 -7.88 -4.58
C ASP A 66 -3.53 -7.33 -4.83
N VAL A 67 -2.67 -7.43 -3.83
CA VAL A 67 -1.30 -6.90 -3.88
C VAL A 67 -0.32 -8.03 -3.66
N LYS A 68 0.50 -8.28 -4.68
CA LYS A 68 1.63 -9.19 -4.59
C LYS A 68 2.93 -8.40 -4.60
N ILE A 69 3.74 -8.58 -3.57
CA ILE A 69 5.04 -7.91 -3.43
C ILE A 69 6.12 -8.96 -3.38
N THR A 70 7.11 -8.81 -4.26
CA THR A 70 8.31 -9.63 -4.27
C THR A 70 9.42 -8.82 -3.63
N LEU A 71 9.97 -9.35 -2.54
CA LEU A 71 10.99 -8.68 -1.75
C LEU A 71 12.09 -9.65 -1.31
N THR A 72 13.22 -9.08 -0.92
CA THR A 72 14.36 -9.80 -0.37
C THR A 72 14.70 -9.26 1.03
N MET A 73 15.63 -9.90 1.71
CA MET A 73 16.08 -9.50 3.04
C MET A 73 17.61 -9.51 3.10
N THR A 74 18.15 -8.65 3.96
CA THR A 74 19.60 -8.55 4.21
C THR A 74 20.17 -9.79 4.89
N SER A 75 19.34 -10.63 5.52
CA SER A 75 19.77 -11.86 6.22
C SER A 75 18.66 -12.91 6.30
N ALA A 76 19.01 -14.17 6.01
CA ALA A 76 18.06 -15.27 5.85
C ALA A 76 17.57 -15.97 7.13
N MET A 77 18.12 -15.60 8.29
CA MET A 77 17.88 -16.33 9.54
C MET A 77 17.81 -15.43 10.77
N CYS A 78 17.43 -14.14 10.60
CA CYS A 78 17.20 -13.27 11.74
C CYS A 78 15.73 -13.27 12.16
N PRO A 79 15.41 -13.37 13.47
CA PRO A 79 14.03 -13.27 13.96
C PRO A 79 13.38 -11.91 13.66
N VAL A 80 14.18 -10.90 13.32
CA VAL A 80 13.72 -9.56 12.92
C VAL A 80 13.03 -9.60 11.55
N THR A 81 13.42 -10.51 10.66
CA THR A 81 12.85 -10.62 9.31
C THR A 81 11.35 -10.90 9.34
N SER A 82 10.90 -11.83 10.19
CA SER A 82 9.47 -12.14 10.32
C SER A 82 8.69 -10.99 10.94
N LEU A 83 9.31 -10.22 11.84
CA LEU A 83 8.71 -9.01 12.41
C LEU A 83 8.46 -7.95 11.32
N ILE A 84 9.46 -7.69 10.46
CA ILE A 84 9.35 -6.74 9.35
C ILE A 84 8.27 -7.19 8.35
N LEU A 85 8.23 -8.48 8.01
CA LEU A 85 7.21 -9.03 7.12
C LEU A 85 5.79 -8.87 7.69
N ALA A 86 5.63 -9.13 8.99
CA ALA A 86 4.35 -8.97 9.67
C ALA A 86 3.92 -7.49 9.73
N ASP A 87 4.86 -6.59 10.02
CA ASP A 87 4.63 -5.14 10.08
C ASP A 87 4.30 -4.56 8.69
N ALA A 88 4.97 -5.04 7.64
CA ALA A 88 4.66 -4.71 6.26
C ALA A 88 3.26 -5.21 5.85
N GLN A 89 2.90 -6.46 6.17
CA GLN A 89 1.55 -6.99 5.95
C GLN A 89 0.50 -6.14 6.66
N LEU A 90 0.69 -5.87 7.94
CA LEU A 90 -0.25 -5.10 8.75
C LEU A 90 -0.50 -3.69 8.16
N ARG A 91 0.55 -3.01 7.70
CA ARG A 91 0.40 -1.69 7.07
C ARG A 91 -0.31 -1.76 5.72
N LEU A 92 -0.03 -2.78 4.92
CA LEU A 92 -0.73 -2.99 3.64
C LEU A 92 -2.20 -3.30 3.87
N GLU A 93 -2.52 -4.17 4.83
CA GLU A 93 -3.90 -4.50 5.22
C GLU A 93 -4.67 -3.29 5.78
N SER A 94 -3.95 -2.27 6.28
CA SER A 94 -4.54 -1.02 6.74
C SER A 94 -5.03 -0.10 5.60
N ILE A 95 -4.62 -0.36 4.35
CA ILE A 95 -5.06 0.43 3.19
C ILE A 95 -6.54 0.12 2.90
N PRO A 96 -7.42 1.13 2.79
CA PRO A 96 -8.82 0.90 2.47
C PRO A 96 -8.96 0.28 1.06
N ASN A 97 -9.88 -0.68 0.94
CA ASN A 97 -10.15 -1.46 -0.28
C ASN A 97 -9.04 -2.44 -0.71
N ILE A 98 -8.08 -2.76 0.16
CA ILE A 98 -7.08 -3.79 -0.16
C ILE A 98 -7.69 -5.18 -0.14
N GLY A 99 -7.36 -5.96 -1.17
CA GLY A 99 -7.72 -7.36 -1.26
C GLY A 99 -6.73 -8.21 -0.48
N LYS A 100 -6.37 -9.36 -1.05
CA LYS A 100 -5.37 -10.25 -0.49
C LYS A 100 -3.97 -9.63 -0.66
N VAL A 101 -3.24 -9.57 0.44
CA VAL A 101 -1.81 -9.22 0.45
C VAL A 101 -0.99 -10.50 0.43
N GLU A 102 -0.08 -10.63 -0.54
CA GLU A 102 0.85 -11.75 -0.65
C GLU A 102 2.28 -11.23 -0.72
N LEU A 103 3.07 -11.57 0.30
CA LEU A 103 4.50 -11.27 0.33
C LEU A 103 5.29 -12.50 -0.10
N GLU A 104 6.04 -12.36 -1.19
CA GLU A 104 6.91 -13.40 -1.72
C GLU A 104 8.36 -13.05 -1.40
N LEU A 105 8.96 -13.83 -0.51
CA LEU A 105 10.36 -13.69 -0.13
C LEU A 105 11.24 -14.45 -1.12
N VAL A 106 12.09 -13.72 -1.82
CA VAL A 106 13.05 -14.26 -2.78
C VAL A 106 14.50 -13.98 -2.34
N TRP A 107 15.35 -14.98 -2.52
CA TRP A 107 16.78 -14.90 -2.24
C TRP A 107 17.64 -14.70 -3.48
N ASP A 108 17.05 -14.90 -4.67
CA ASP A 108 17.68 -14.72 -5.96
C ASP A 108 16.93 -13.62 -6.73
N PRO A 109 17.61 -12.55 -7.18
CA PRO A 109 19.03 -12.23 -6.98
C PRO A 109 19.36 -11.90 -5.51
N MET A 110 20.61 -12.15 -5.10
CA MET A 110 21.08 -11.74 -3.77
C MET A 110 21.10 -10.21 -3.64
N TRP A 111 20.68 -9.71 -2.49
CA TRP A 111 20.72 -8.29 -2.21
C TRP A 111 22.17 -7.79 -2.02
N SER A 112 22.48 -6.61 -2.58
CA SER A 112 23.76 -5.91 -2.41
C SER A 112 23.50 -4.46 -2.00
N PRO A 113 24.33 -3.84 -1.13
CA PRO A 113 24.21 -2.43 -0.75
C PRO A 113 24.27 -1.45 -1.93
N ASP A 114 24.79 -1.87 -3.10
CA ASP A 114 24.71 -1.09 -4.34
C ASP A 114 23.26 -0.79 -4.78
N MET A 115 22.29 -1.59 -4.34
CA MET A 115 20.87 -1.39 -4.65
C MET A 115 20.18 -0.36 -3.74
N MET A 116 20.86 0.14 -2.70
CA MET A 116 20.32 1.22 -1.88
C MET A 116 20.16 2.51 -2.69
N SER A 117 19.14 3.29 -2.36
CA SER A 117 18.98 4.64 -2.90
C SER A 117 20.17 5.53 -2.49
N ASP A 118 20.52 6.49 -3.34
CA ASP A 118 21.67 7.38 -3.09
C ASP A 118 21.55 8.09 -1.75
N GLU A 119 20.32 8.38 -1.30
CA GLU A 119 20.02 9.06 -0.04
C GLU A 119 20.49 8.28 1.21
N ILE A 120 20.46 6.95 1.17
CA ILE A 120 20.95 6.08 2.25
C ILE A 120 22.47 5.91 2.15
N LYS A 121 23.01 5.76 0.94
CA LYS A 121 24.45 5.54 0.71
C LYS A 121 25.34 6.65 1.29
N TYR A 122 24.83 7.88 1.41
CA TYR A 122 25.57 8.99 2.01
C TYR A 122 25.45 9.08 3.54
N ARG A 123 24.58 8.29 4.17
CA ARG A 123 24.27 8.36 5.62
C ARG A 123 25.01 7.30 6.43
N THR A 124 25.40 6.19 5.79
CA THR A 124 26.14 5.06 6.39
C THR A 124 27.62 5.15 6.03
#